data_AF-A0A822DQD2-F1
#
_entry.id   AF-A0A822DQD2-F1
#
_cell.length_a   1.000
_cell.length_b   1.000
_cell.length_c   1.000
_cell.angle_alpha   90.00
_cell.angle_beta   90.00
_cell.angle_gamma   90.00
#
_symmetry.space_group_name_H-M   'P 1'
#
loop_
_entity.id
_entity.type
_entity.pdbx_description
1 polymer ?
#
loop_
_entity_poly.entity_id
_entity_poly.type
_entity_poly.pdbx_seq_one_letter_code
_entity_poly.pdbx_strand_id
1 'polypeptide(L)' 'AFGVSKEEFDSYISNGIIIWGQSVTDVLEEGQLRIRQTVKSEMTPLVSILIE' A
#
# COMPACT_ATOMS: atom_id res chain seq x y z
N ALA A 1 -12.18 17.87 -2.96
CA ALA A 1 -11.49 17.35 -4.16
C ALA A 1 -12.05 15.96 -4.43
N PHE A 2 -12.57 15.72 -5.63
CA PHE A 2 -13.05 14.41 -6.06
C PHE A 2 -11.84 13.46 -6.07
N GLY A 3 -11.83 12.41 -5.24
CA GLY A 3 -10.76 11.38 -5.28
C GLY A 3 -10.00 11.09 -3.98
N VAL A 4 -10.33 11.70 -2.84
CA VAL A 4 -9.83 11.19 -1.54
C VAL A 4 -10.75 10.09 -1.04
N SER A 5 -10.49 8.85 -1.49
CA SER A 5 -11.16 7.57 -1.13
C SER A 5 -10.96 7.17 0.35
N LYS A 6 -10.62 8.13 1.23
CA LYS A 6 -10.33 7.84 2.63
C LYS A 6 -11.51 7.16 3.34
N GLU A 7 -12.73 7.56 3.00
CA GLU A 7 -13.97 6.97 3.53
C GLU A 7 -14.20 5.51 3.07
N GLU A 8 -13.70 5.11 1.90
CA GLU A 8 -13.88 3.74 1.41
C GLU A 8 -12.91 2.76 2.08
N PHE A 9 -11.67 3.19 2.34
CA PHE A 9 -10.65 2.39 3.02
C PHE A 9 -11.07 2.00 4.45
N ASP A 10 -11.79 2.87 5.15
CA ASP A 10 -12.29 2.59 6.50
C ASP A 10 -13.28 1.41 6.50
N SER A 11 -13.99 1.16 5.39
CA SER A 11 -14.88 0.00 5.27
C SER A 11 -14.12 -1.32 5.13
N TYR A 12 -12.94 -1.30 4.50
CA TYR A 12 -12.11 -2.49 4.27
C TYR A 12 -11.23 -2.83 5.48
N ILE A 13 -10.90 -1.84 6.31
CA ILE A 13 -9.98 -1.98 7.44
C ILE A 13 -10.74 -1.74 8.75
N SER A 14 -11.80 -2.54 8.98
CA SER A 14 -12.72 -2.30 10.11
C SER A 14 -12.04 -2.39 11.50
N ASN A 15 -10.94 -3.15 11.61
CA ASN A 15 -10.22 -3.37 12.87
C ASN A 15 -8.76 -2.86 12.85
N GLY A 16 -8.39 -2.07 11.85
CA GLY A 16 -6.98 -1.68 11.68
C GLY A 16 -6.09 -2.82 11.17
N ILE A 17 -4.78 -2.56 11.14
CA ILE A 17 -3.75 -3.57 10.81
C ILE A 17 -3.01 -3.91 12.11
N ILE A 18 -3.08 -5.16 12.53
CA ILE A 18 -2.36 -5.66 13.71
C ILE A 18 -1.00 -6.21 13.25
N ILE A 19 0.09 -5.71 13.82
CA ILE A 19 1.44 -6.23 13.60
C ILE A 19 1.65 -7.45 14.50
N TRP A 20 1.15 -8.62 14.06
CA TRP A 20 1.23 -9.87 14.83
C TRP A 20 2.52 -10.65 14.59
N GLY A 21 3.34 -10.23 13.63
CA GLY A 21 4.61 -10.88 13.31
C GLY A 21 5.38 -10.12 12.23
N GLN A 22 6.61 -10.57 11.99
CA GLN A 22 7.53 -9.92 11.05
C GLN A 22 6.98 -9.89 9.62
N SER A 23 6.25 -10.92 9.21
CA SER A 23 5.64 -11.01 7.88
C SER A 23 4.73 -9.81 7.54
N VAL A 24 4.02 -9.26 8.53
CA VAL A 24 3.17 -8.08 8.31
C VAL A 24 4.04 -6.84 8.07
N THR A 25 5.10 -6.69 8.86
CA THR A 25 6.06 -5.59 8.70
C THR A 25 6.74 -5.64 7.33
N ASP A 26 7.20 -6.81 6.91
CA ASP A 26 7.90 -7.00 5.64
C ASP A 26 7.01 -6.61 4.45
N VAL A 27 5.74 -7.03 4.47
CA VAL A 27 4.75 -6.67 3.43
C VAL A 27 4.50 -5.16 3.39
N LEU A 28 4.38 -4.51 4.55
CA LEU A 28 4.19 -3.06 4.63
C LEU A 28 5.42 -2.30 4.11
N GLU A 29 6.63 -2.76 4.44
CA GLU A 29 7.88 -2.16 3.97
C GLU A 29 8.08 -2.34 2.46
N GLU A 30 7.77 -3.51 1.92
CA GLU A 30 7.79 -3.74 0.47
C GLU A 30 6.81 -2.83 -0.25
N GLY A 31 5.56 -2.72 0.25
CA GLY A 31 4.58 -1.80 -0.30
C GLY A 31 5.08 -0.35 -0.36
N GLN A 32 5.71 0.13 0.72
CA GLN A 32 6.33 1.46 0.76
C GLN A 32 7.49 1.62 -0.23
N LEU A 33 8.28 0.58 -0.47
CA LEU A 33 9.35 0.61 -1.47
C LEU A 33 8.77 0.77 -2.90
N ARG A 34 7.69 0.06 -3.23
CA ARG A 34 7.07 0.12 -4.56
C ARG A 34 6.33 1.44 -4.81
N ILE A 35 5.71 2.02 -3.78
CA ILE A 35 5.17 3.39 -3.84
C ILE A 35 6.28 4.37 -4.17
N ARG A 36 7.42 4.28 -3.46
CA ARG A 36 8.59 5.14 -3.73
C ARG A 36 9.14 4.96 -5.15
N GLN A 37 9.15 3.74 -5.68
CA GLN A 37 9.53 3.49 -7.07
C GLN A 37 8.60 4.23 -8.04
N THR A 38 7.27 4.09 -7.86
CA THR A 38 6.28 4.72 -8.74
C THR A 38 6.36 6.24 -8.69
N VAL A 39 6.56 6.82 -7.51
CA VAL A 39 6.64 8.30 -7.33
C VAL A 39 7.92 8.89 -7.92
N LYS A 40 9.05 8.16 -7.86
CA LYS A 40 10.36 8.70 -8.27
C LYS A 40 10.83 8.26 -9.66
N SER A 41 10.24 7.21 -10.23
CA SER A 41 10.72 6.62 -11.48
C SER A 41 10.02 7.26 -12.69
N GLU A 42 10.80 7.95 -13.53
CA GLU A 42 10.30 8.46 -14.82
C GLU A 42 10.25 7.37 -15.91
N MET A 43 10.92 6.22 -15.70
CA MET A 43 10.97 5.11 -16.66
C MET A 43 9.95 4.00 -16.36
N THR A 44 9.48 3.87 -15.11
CA THR A 44 8.47 2.88 -14.71
C THR A 44 7.30 3.54 -13.98
N PRO A 45 6.45 4.29 -14.70
CA PRO A 45 5.34 5.03 -14.08
C PRO A 45 4.17 4.12 -13.64
N LEU A 46 4.11 2.88 -14.10
CA LEU A 46 3.10 1.89 -13.71
C LEU A 46 3.76 0.67 -13.08
N VAL A 47 3.38 0.37 -11.84
CA VAL A 47 3.82 -0.81 -11.09
C VAL A 47 2.59 -1.56 -10.61
N SER A 48 2.50 -2.86 -10.94
CA SER A 48 1.43 -3.76 -10.49
C SER A 48 2.00 -4.80 -9.53
N ILE A 49 1.25 -5.13 -8.47
CA ILE A 49 1.63 -6.09 -7.43
C ILE A 49 0.46 -7.06 -7.23
N LEU A 50 0.75 -8.35 -7.12
CA LEU A 50 -0.18 -9.37 -6.66
C LEU A 50 0.25 -9.75 -5.22
N ILE A 51 -0.70 -9.77 -4.30
CA ILE A 51 -0.50 -10.24 -2.92
C ILE A 51 -1.14 -11.63 -2.84
N GLU A 52 -0.35 -12.64 -2.50
CA GLU A 52 -0.79 -14.04 -2.32
C GLU A 52 -0.76 -14.45 -0.84
#